data_AF-A0A0S7ZML9-F1
#
_entry.id   AF-A0A0S7ZML9-F1
#
_cell.length_a   1.000
_cell.length_b   1.000
_cell.length_c   1.000
_cell.angle_alpha   90.00
_cell.angle_beta   90.00
_cell.angle_gamma   90.00
#
_symmetry.space_group_name_H-M   'P 1'
#
loop_
_entity.id
_entity.type
_entity.pdbx_description
1 polymer ?
#
loop_
_entity_poly.entity_id
_entity_poly.type
_entity_poly.pdbx_seq_one_letter_code
_entity_poly.pdbx_strand_id
1 'polypeptide(L)'
;MSRYTVPKDFMCGLYTIRFGSEREANHFIKRFSGCPVWPILSHGLKKNDVVILALELKEQRHGDFTQENNTLVRNPHYLGAEEVVFRRTDELLDLFTGHTLETGKEDFTPCGSNCEECPLFKNPCQGCPAKYNF
;
A
#
# COMPACT_ATOMS: atom_id res chain seq x y z
N MET A 1 4.39 -11.21 17.63
CA MET A 1 4.14 -11.35 16.19
C MET A 1 2.73 -11.86 16.00
N SER A 2 1.99 -11.28 15.06
CA SER A 2 0.63 -11.68 14.67
C SER A 2 0.69 -12.41 13.32
N ARG A 3 -0.19 -13.39 13.12
CA ARG A 3 -0.32 -14.14 11.86
C ARG A 3 -1.70 -13.90 11.27
N TYR A 4 -1.74 -13.50 10.02
CA TYR A 4 -2.97 -13.20 9.28
C TYR A 4 -3.08 -14.08 8.04
N THR A 5 -4.31 -14.39 7.65
CA THR A 5 -4.63 -15.31 6.55
C THR A 5 -5.44 -14.60 5.48
N VAL A 6 -5.01 -14.70 4.23
CA VAL A 6 -5.76 -14.20 3.08
C VAL A 6 -6.76 -15.28 2.63
N PRO A 7 -8.05 -14.98 2.39
CA PRO A 7 -8.69 -13.66 2.34
C PRO A 7 -9.33 -13.17 3.65
N LYS A 8 -9.31 -13.97 4.71
CA LYS A 8 -10.09 -13.71 5.94
C LYS A 8 -9.81 -12.36 6.56
N ASP A 9 -8.53 -12.02 6.70
CA ASP A 9 -8.09 -10.89 7.52
C ASP A 9 -7.77 -9.64 6.70
N PHE A 10 -7.86 -9.72 5.37
CA PHE A 10 -7.41 -8.69 4.45
C PHE A 10 -8.53 -8.05 3.66
N MET A 11 -8.18 -6.88 3.15
CA MET A 11 -8.89 -5.99 2.28
C MET A 11 -8.01 -5.76 1.06
N CYS A 12 -8.60 -5.61 -0.13
CA CYS A 12 -7.86 -5.40 -1.35
C CYS A 12 -8.43 -4.26 -2.19
N GLY A 13 -7.55 -3.50 -2.82
CA GLY A 13 -7.92 -2.56 -3.84
C GLY A 13 -6.78 -2.26 -4.81
N LEU A 14 -7.14 -1.69 -5.96
CA LEU A 14 -6.18 -1.21 -6.95
C LEU A 14 -6.05 0.30 -6.82
N TYR A 15 -4.82 0.78 -6.72
CA TYR A 15 -4.53 2.19 -6.94
C TYR A 15 -3.90 2.40 -8.31
N THR A 16 -4.33 3.48 -8.97
CA THR A 16 -3.58 4.11 -10.06
C THR A 16 -3.10 5.46 -9.56
N ILE A 17 -1.79 5.65 -9.54
CA ILE A 17 -1.12 6.82 -8.97
C ILE A 17 -0.41 7.56 -10.09
N ARG A 18 -0.74 8.83 -10.29
CA ARG A 18 -0.12 9.69 -11.29
C ARG A 18 0.84 10.67 -10.64
N PHE A 19 2.08 10.69 -11.12
CA PHE A 19 3.11 11.65 -10.71
C PHE A 19 3.28 12.75 -11.75
N GLY A 20 3.91 13.87 -11.40
CA GLY A 20 4.19 14.94 -12.36
C GLY A 20 5.21 14.55 -13.43
N SER A 21 6.04 13.53 -13.16
CA SER A 21 7.05 13.04 -14.10
C SER A 21 7.33 11.55 -14.01
N GLU A 22 7.88 10.98 -15.09
CA GLU A 22 8.42 9.61 -15.12
C GLU A 22 9.52 9.40 -14.07
N ARG A 23 10.31 10.44 -13.78
CA ARG A 23 11.36 10.39 -12.75
C ARG A 23 10.77 10.17 -11.36
N GLU A 24 9.69 10.88 -11.02
CA GLU A 24 9.01 10.73 -9.73
C GLU A 24 8.32 9.37 -9.61
N ALA A 25 7.65 8.91 -10.67
CA ALA A 25 7.08 7.56 -10.72
C ALA A 25 8.15 6.48 -10.51
N ASN A 26 9.30 6.59 -11.17
CA ASN A 26 10.43 5.68 -10.97
C ASN A 26 11.01 5.75 -9.56
N HIS A 27 11.04 6.93 -8.95
CA HIS A 27 11.46 7.10 -7.56
C HIS A 27 10.49 6.39 -6.60
N PHE A 28 9.18 6.55 -6.81
CA PHE A 28 8.15 5.84 -6.05
C PHE A 28 8.29 4.32 -6.20
N ILE A 29 8.42 3.82 -7.44
CA ILE A 29 8.60 2.39 -7.70
C ILE A 29 9.82 1.86 -6.97
N LYS A 30 10.96 2.55 -7.05
CA LYS A 30 12.19 2.13 -6.35
C LYS A 30 12.00 2.09 -4.83
N ARG A 31 11.23 3.01 -4.27
CA ARG A 31 10.95 3.10 -2.83
C ARG A 31 10.02 1.99 -2.33
N PHE A 32 9.04 1.58 -3.15
CA PHE A 32 7.99 0.64 -2.76
C PHE A 32 8.08 -0.74 -3.43
N SER A 33 9.07 -0.99 -4.30
CA SER A 33 9.24 -2.29 -4.99
C SER A 33 9.40 -3.47 -4.04
N GLY A 34 9.89 -3.23 -2.83
CA GLY A 34 9.99 -4.21 -1.75
C GLY A 34 8.83 -4.19 -0.76
N CYS A 35 7.70 -3.55 -1.07
CA CYS A 35 6.51 -3.51 -0.22
C CYS A 35 5.48 -4.55 -0.68
N PRO A 36 5.42 -5.73 -0.07
CA PRO A 36 4.54 -6.80 -0.56
C PRO A 36 3.09 -6.72 -0.07
N VAL A 37 2.71 -5.69 0.70
CA VAL A 37 1.30 -5.26 0.75
C VAL A 37 0.93 -4.35 -0.41
N TRP A 38 1.90 -3.70 -1.06
CA TRP A 38 1.69 -2.84 -2.23
C TRP A 38 2.49 -3.33 -3.45
N PRO A 39 2.34 -4.60 -3.87
CA PRO A 39 3.04 -5.07 -5.06
C PRO A 39 2.67 -4.21 -6.27
N ILE A 40 3.71 -3.75 -6.96
CA ILE A 40 3.60 -2.94 -8.17
C ILE A 40 3.29 -3.88 -9.32
N LEU A 41 2.14 -3.66 -9.97
CA LEU A 41 1.68 -4.50 -11.07
C LEU A 41 2.28 -4.04 -12.40
N SER A 42 2.32 -2.73 -12.64
CA SER A 42 2.90 -2.15 -13.86
C SER A 42 3.14 -0.64 -13.75
N HIS A 43 3.88 -0.10 -14.73
CA HIS A 43 3.68 1.29 -15.17
C HIS A 43 2.30 1.35 -15.84
N GLY A 44 1.48 2.34 -15.50
CA GLY A 44 0.12 2.49 -16.03
C GLY A 44 0.10 2.80 -17.53
N LEU A 45 -1.00 3.36 -18.03
CA LEU A 45 -1.11 3.74 -19.45
C LEU A 45 -0.12 4.85 -19.86
N LYS A 46 0.36 5.64 -18.89
CA LYS A 46 1.36 6.68 -19.07
C LYS A 46 2.63 6.33 -18.29
N LYS A 47 3.77 6.84 -18.73
CA LYS A 47 5.08 6.59 -18.09
C LYS A 47 5.19 7.11 -16.65
N ASN A 48 4.37 8.09 -16.30
CA ASN A 48 4.27 8.68 -14.96
C ASN A 48 3.11 8.11 -14.13
N ASP A 49 2.40 7.10 -14.64
CA ASP A 49 1.36 6.40 -13.89
C ASP A 49 1.94 5.10 -13.31
N VAL A 50 1.59 4.76 -12.07
CA VAL A 50 1.98 3.52 -11.38
C VAL A 50 0.72 2.82 -10.90
N VAL A 51 0.62 1.51 -11.18
CA VAL A 51 -0.49 0.69 -10.70
C VAL A 51 0.00 -0.25 -9.61
N ILE A 52 -0.65 -0.21 -8.46
CA ILE A 52 -0.36 -1.10 -7.34
C ILE A 52 -1.63 -1.85 -6.92
N LEU A 53 -1.43 -3.10 -6.49
CA LEU A 53 -2.42 -3.83 -5.72
C LEU A 53 -2.12 -3.54 -4.24
N ALA A 54 -3.05 -2.92 -3.53
CA ALA A 54 -2.93 -2.65 -2.11
C ALA A 54 -3.70 -3.71 -1.31
N LEU A 55 -2.98 -4.42 -0.46
CA LEU A 55 -3.48 -5.37 0.54
C LEU A 55 -3.42 -4.70 1.90
N GLU A 56 -4.55 -4.57 2.58
CA GLU A 56 -4.61 -3.92 3.89
C GLU A 56 -5.33 -4.83 4.88
N LEU A 57 -4.99 -4.76 6.17
CA LEU A 57 -5.71 -5.55 7.18
C LEU A 57 -7.11 -4.98 7.42
N LYS A 58 -8.12 -5.83 7.62
CA LYS A 58 -9.48 -5.37 8.01
C LYS A 58 -9.50 -4.58 9.31
N GLU A 59 -8.62 -4.93 10.24
CA GLU A 59 -8.49 -4.25 11.53
C GLU A 59 -7.60 -3.00 11.48
N GLN A 60 -7.05 -2.69 10.31
CA GLN A 60 -6.24 -1.51 10.11
C GLN A 60 -7.02 -0.25 10.46
N ARG A 61 -6.33 0.66 11.14
CA ARG A 61 -6.87 1.95 11.56
C ARG A 61 -6.14 3.14 10.95
N HIS A 62 -5.18 2.91 10.05
CA HIS A 62 -4.49 3.99 9.34
C HIS A 62 -5.22 4.28 8.02
N GLY A 63 -5.80 5.47 7.96
CA GLY A 63 -6.63 5.89 6.84
C GLY A 63 -7.93 5.10 6.69
N ASP A 64 -8.78 5.63 5.85
CA ASP A 64 -9.98 5.00 5.34
C ASP A 64 -9.62 4.28 4.02
N PHE A 65 -9.93 2.99 3.95
CA PHE A 65 -9.69 2.12 2.80
C PHE A 65 -10.98 1.67 2.10
N THR A 66 -12.09 2.38 2.35
CA THR A 66 -13.36 2.23 1.63
C THR A 66 -13.27 2.86 0.24
N GLN A 67 -14.22 2.51 -0.64
CA GLN A 67 -14.26 3.05 -2.01
C GLN A 67 -14.58 4.55 -2.02
N GLU A 68 -15.46 5.01 -1.13
CA GLU A 68 -16.04 6.36 -1.15
C GLU A 68 -15.19 7.39 -0.39
N ASN A 69 -14.48 6.95 0.65
CA ASN A 69 -13.77 7.84 1.57
C ASN A 69 -12.25 7.61 1.58
N ASN A 70 -11.71 6.89 0.58
CA ASN A 70 -10.31 6.50 0.55
C ASN A 70 -9.35 7.67 0.85
N THR A 71 -8.47 7.46 1.85
CA THR A 71 -7.61 8.53 2.36
C THR A 71 -6.56 8.99 1.35
N LEU A 72 -5.99 8.09 0.55
CA LEU A 72 -4.96 8.45 -0.45
C LEU A 72 -5.57 9.12 -1.67
N VAL A 73 -6.80 8.76 -2.06
CA VAL A 73 -7.55 9.49 -3.10
C VAL A 73 -7.80 10.94 -2.69
N ARG A 74 -8.17 11.17 -1.43
CA ARG A 74 -8.41 12.52 -0.90
C ARG A 74 -7.12 13.32 -0.70
N ASN A 75 -6.00 12.63 -0.50
CA ASN A 75 -4.71 13.24 -0.15
C ASN A 75 -3.57 12.67 -1.02
N PRO A 76 -3.61 12.85 -2.36
CA PRO A 76 -2.59 12.28 -3.25
C PRO A 76 -1.18 12.81 -2.95
N HIS A 77 -1.09 14.03 -2.41
CA HIS A 77 0.15 14.65 -1.98
C HIS A 77 0.91 13.86 -0.89
N TYR A 78 0.24 12.98 -0.13
CA TYR A 78 0.93 12.08 0.83
C TYR A 78 1.89 11.10 0.15
N LEU A 79 1.69 10.84 -1.15
CA LEU A 79 2.58 10.00 -1.96
C LEU A 79 3.51 10.83 -2.85
N GLY A 80 3.41 12.17 -2.82
CA GLY A 80 4.02 13.04 -3.83
C GLY A 80 3.38 12.90 -5.22
N ALA A 81 2.11 12.46 -5.27
CA ALA A 81 1.37 12.27 -6.51
C ALA A 81 0.47 13.49 -6.83
N GLU A 82 0.19 13.70 -8.11
CA GLU A 82 -0.80 14.68 -8.58
C GLU A 82 -2.22 14.15 -8.44
N GLU A 83 -2.42 12.85 -8.70
CA GLU A 83 -3.72 12.21 -8.70
C GLU A 83 -3.59 10.75 -8.23
N VAL A 84 -4.57 10.31 -7.44
CA VAL A 84 -4.71 8.92 -7.02
C VAL A 84 -6.14 8.48 -7.28
N VAL A 85 -6.30 7.39 -8.01
CA VAL A 85 -7.58 6.72 -8.23
C VAL A 85 -7.56 5.39 -7.50
N PHE A 86 -8.65 5.07 -6.82
CA PHE A 86 -8.80 3.81 -6.06
C PHE A 86 -10.03 3.04 -6.52
N ARG A 87 -9.88 1.73 -6.68
CA ARG A 87 -10.98 0.79 -6.83
C ARG A 87 -10.87 -0.28 -5.78
N ARG A 88 -11.87 -0.40 -4.92
CA ARG A 88 -11.98 -1.53 -4.00
C ARG A 88 -12.30 -2.81 -4.80
N THR A 89 -11.54 -3.87 -4.55
CA THR A 89 -11.63 -5.13 -5.29
C THR A 89 -11.21 -6.31 -4.41
N ASP A 90 -12.02 -6.59 -3.38
CA ASP A 90 -11.75 -7.67 -2.42
C ASP A 90 -11.74 -9.05 -3.07
N GLU A 91 -12.41 -9.21 -4.21
CA GLU A 91 -12.41 -10.43 -5.01
C GLU A 91 -11.01 -10.85 -5.48
N LEU A 92 -10.05 -9.92 -5.60
CA LEU A 92 -8.67 -10.27 -5.95
C LEU A 92 -7.91 -10.96 -4.82
N LEU A 93 -8.43 -10.95 -3.58
CA LEU A 93 -7.83 -11.69 -2.47
C LEU A 93 -7.83 -13.20 -2.71
N ASP A 94 -8.77 -13.70 -3.53
CA ASP A 94 -8.86 -15.14 -3.85
C ASP A 94 -7.61 -15.65 -4.59
N LEU A 95 -6.88 -14.77 -5.29
CA LEU A 95 -5.60 -15.09 -5.93
C LEU A 95 -4.50 -15.45 -4.92
N PHE A 96 -4.67 -15.05 -3.67
CA PHE A 96 -3.72 -15.25 -2.58
C PHE A 96 -4.24 -16.27 -1.56
N THR A 97 -5.22 -17.08 -1.91
CA THR A 97 -5.73 -18.14 -1.02
C THR A 97 -4.59 -19.04 -0.55
N GLY A 98 -4.51 -19.30 0.75
CA GLY A 98 -3.44 -20.11 1.36
C GLY A 98 -2.15 -19.35 1.67
N HIS A 99 -2.06 -18.06 1.32
CA HIS A 99 -0.96 -17.21 1.75
C HIS A 99 -1.21 -16.74 3.19
N THR A 100 -0.19 -16.86 4.03
CA THR A 100 -0.22 -16.31 5.38
C THR A 100 0.79 -15.19 5.50
N LEU A 101 0.36 -14.06 6.03
CA LEU A 101 1.23 -12.95 6.36
C LEU A 101 1.59 -13.01 7.84
N GLU A 102 2.87 -13.14 8.13
CA GLU A 102 3.40 -12.85 9.46
C GLU A 102 3.78 -11.37 9.54
N THR A 103 3.27 -10.67 10.54
CA THR A 103 3.56 -9.25 10.74
C THR A 103 3.75 -9.01 12.24
N GLY A 104 4.67 -8.13 12.58
CA GLY A 104 5.00 -7.78 13.94
C GLY A 104 5.59 -6.39 13.97
N LYS A 105 5.20 -5.58 14.96
CA LYS A 105 5.74 -4.24 15.17
C LYS A 105 7.24 -4.36 15.47
N GLU A 106 8.07 -3.83 14.60
CA GLU A 106 9.51 -3.65 14.84
C GLU A 106 9.77 -2.15 15.09
N ASP A 107 10.77 -1.84 15.92
CA ASP A 107 11.14 -0.46 16.27
C ASP A 107 11.82 0.30 15.11
N PHE A 108 12.05 -0.38 13.98
CA PHE A 108 12.65 0.14 12.76
C PHE A 108 11.76 -0.18 11.55
N THR A 109 11.75 0.69 10.55
CA THR A 109 10.86 0.59 9.37
C THR A 109 11.20 -0.64 8.52
N PRO A 110 10.39 -1.72 8.52
CA PRO A 110 10.86 -3.02 8.05
C PRO A 110 10.79 -3.23 6.53
N CYS A 111 10.11 -2.35 5.78
CA CYS A 111 9.92 -2.47 4.33
C CYS A 111 10.88 -1.64 3.46
N GLY A 112 11.88 -0.97 4.06
CA GLY A 112 12.85 -0.13 3.32
C GLY A 112 12.31 1.23 2.84
N SER A 113 11.05 1.59 3.16
CA SER A 113 10.49 2.92 2.90
C SER A 113 10.77 3.91 4.05
N ASN A 114 11.24 5.13 3.76
CA ASN A 114 11.42 6.17 4.78
C ASN A 114 10.09 6.91 5.06
N CYS A 115 9.32 6.43 6.03
CA CYS A 115 8.02 6.99 6.38
C CYS A 115 8.07 8.20 7.35
N GLU A 116 9.24 8.73 7.70
CA GLU A 116 9.41 9.81 8.68
C GLU A 116 8.65 11.10 8.32
N GLU A 117 8.41 11.33 7.03
CA GLU A 117 7.69 12.51 6.51
C GLU A 117 6.18 12.25 6.30
N CYS A 118 5.67 11.05 6.57
CA CYS A 118 4.25 10.75 6.37
C CYS A 118 3.39 11.43 7.47
N PRO A 119 2.37 12.25 7.13
CA PRO A 119 1.51 12.91 8.12
C PRO A 119 0.73 11.93 9.01
N LEU A 120 0.52 10.70 8.52
CA LEU A 120 -0.17 9.62 9.23
C LEU A 120 0.77 8.77 10.09
N PHE A 121 2.08 9.03 10.07
CA PHE A 121 3.14 8.29 10.77
C PHE A 121 2.98 8.27 12.30
N LYS A 122 1.88 8.71 12.92
CA LYS A 122 1.74 8.77 14.39
C LYS A 122 0.38 8.45 15.00
N ASN A 123 -0.71 8.11 14.26
CA ASN A 123 -1.89 7.58 14.97
C ASN A 123 -2.96 6.79 14.16
N PRO A 124 -3.02 5.44 14.26
CA PRO A 124 -1.96 4.57 14.75
C PRO A 124 -0.98 4.19 13.63
N CYS A 125 0.28 4.33 14.01
CA CYS A 125 1.47 3.63 13.53
C CYS A 125 2.17 4.05 12.24
N GLN A 126 3.47 3.73 12.33
CA GLN A 126 4.68 4.45 12.04
C GLN A 126 5.55 3.52 11.18
N GLY A 127 5.05 3.15 10.00
CA GLY A 127 5.63 2.12 9.12
C GLY A 127 4.79 0.84 9.12
N CYS A 128 4.53 0.26 7.93
CA CYS A 128 3.83 -1.01 7.80
C CYS A 128 4.72 -2.12 8.39
N PRO A 129 4.35 -2.74 9.52
CA PRO A 129 5.23 -3.65 10.25
C PRO A 129 5.12 -5.06 9.68
N ALA A 130 5.42 -5.24 8.40
CA ALA A 130 5.30 -6.55 7.78
C ALA A 130 6.68 -7.09 7.43
N LYS A 131 7.08 -8.15 8.15
CA LYS A 131 8.22 -8.98 7.84
C LYS A 131 7.69 -10.15 7.01
N TYR A 132 7.86 -10.08 5.71
CA TYR A 132 7.33 -11.06 4.79
C TYR A 132 8.29 -12.24 4.69
N ASN A 133 7.99 -13.31 5.42
CA ASN A 133 8.57 -14.62 5.14
C ASN A 133 7.61 -15.31 4.17
N PHE A 134 8.06 -15.51 2.92
CA PHE A 134 7.39 -16.39 1.97
C PHE A 134 7.82 -17.84 2.21
#